data_AF-A0A955PHE8-F1
#
_entry.id   AF-A0A955PHE8-F1
#
_cell.length_a   1.000
_cell.length_b   1.000
_cell.length_c   1.000
_cell.angle_alpha   90.00
_cell.angle_beta   90.00
_cell.angle_gamma   90.00
#
_symmetry.space_group_name_H-M   'P 1'
#
loop_
_entity.id
_entity.type
_entity.pdbx_description
1 polymer ?
#
loop_
_entity_poly.entity_id
_entity_poly.type
_entity_poly.pdbx_seq_one_letter_code
_entity_poly.pdbx_strand_id
1 'polypeptide(L)' 'MRSGPLLKRSIVAKKNSRRSFLKTTTVAALAPMIIPGSALGLNGAVAASNRLTMGLIGCGGHGTGWNLDRMFS' A
#
# COMPACT_ATOMS: atom_id res chain seq x y z
N MET A 1 -8.10 22.80 -52.48
CA MET A 1 -8.48 22.00 -51.30
C MET A 1 -7.23 21.72 -50.48
N ARG A 2 -7.01 22.43 -49.37
CA ARG A 2 -5.92 22.11 -48.42
C ARG A 2 -6.56 21.45 -47.20
N SER A 3 -6.45 20.13 -47.13
CA SER A 3 -6.84 19.35 -45.96
C SER A 3 -5.92 19.69 -44.78
N GLY A 4 -6.48 20.26 -43.72
CA GLY A 4 -5.76 20.59 -42.49
C GLY A 4 -5.41 19.34 -41.67
N PRO A 5 -4.44 19.42 -40.73
CA PRO A 5 -4.01 18.28 -39.94
C PRO A 5 -5.05 17.88 -38.89
N LEU A 6 -5.40 16.59 -38.88
CA LEU A 6 -6.27 15.97 -37.86
C LEU A 6 -5.50 15.84 -36.54
N LEU A 7 -5.93 16.60 -35.54
CA LEU A 7 -5.36 16.59 -34.19
C LEU A 7 -5.67 15.23 -33.50
N LYS A 8 -4.75 14.27 -33.56
CA LYS A 8 -4.84 13.04 -32.76
C LYS A 8 -4.63 13.37 -31.28
N ARG A 9 -5.73 13.48 -30.53
CA ARG A 9 -5.70 13.49 -29.05
C ARG A 9 -5.18 12.14 -28.57
N SER A 10 -3.90 12.10 -28.19
CA SER A 10 -3.33 10.98 -27.46
C SER A 10 -4.01 10.91 -26.09
N ILE A 11 -4.75 9.84 -25.84
CA ILE A 11 -5.28 9.51 -24.52
C ILE A 11 -4.10 8.97 -23.72
N VAL A 12 -3.22 9.86 -23.25
CA VAL A 12 -2.07 9.46 -22.44
C VAL A 12 -2.61 8.87 -21.14
N ALA A 13 -2.52 7.54 -20.99
CA ALA A 13 -2.77 6.88 -19.72
C ALA A 13 -1.86 7.50 -18.66
N LYS A 14 -2.45 8.09 -17.62
CA LYS A 14 -1.71 8.79 -16.59
C LYS A 14 -0.83 7.78 -15.86
N LYS A 15 0.49 7.83 -16.08
CA LYS A 15 1.46 6.95 -15.43
C LYS A 15 1.35 7.15 -13.91
N ASN A 16 1.00 6.10 -13.17
CA ASN A 16 0.93 6.13 -11.71
C ASN A 16 2.35 6.32 -11.14
N SER A 17 2.73 7.56 -10.89
CA SER A 17 3.98 7.87 -10.21
C SER A 17 3.87 7.52 -8.72
N ARG A 18 5.01 7.20 -8.08
CA ARG A 18 5.09 7.01 -6.62
C ARG A 18 4.43 8.16 -5.85
N ARG A 19 4.61 9.39 -6.34
CA ARG A 19 3.98 10.60 -5.77
C ARG A 19 2.45 10.58 -5.91
N SER A 20 1.92 10.16 -7.05
CA SER A 20 0.46 10.04 -7.24
C SER A 20 -0.12 8.97 -6.32
N PHE A 21 0.57 7.82 -6.21
CA PHE A 21 0.19 6.74 -5.30
C PHE A 21 0.13 7.23 -3.85
N LEU A 22 1.21 7.82 -3.35
CA LEU A 22 1.27 8.35 -1.99
C LEU A 22 0.15 9.36 -1.71
N LYS A 23 -0.09 10.30 -2.63
CA LYS A 23 -1.18 11.29 -2.49
C LYS A 23 -2.55 10.62 -2.34
N THR A 24 -2.85 9.64 -3.18
CA THR A 24 -4.14 8.93 -3.14
C THR A 24 -4.26 8.05 -1.90
N THR A 25 -3.20 7.32 -1.54
CA THR A 25 -3.23 6.43 -0.36
C THR A 25 -3.28 7.19 0.95
N THR A 26 -2.63 8.35 1.06
CA THR A 26 -2.74 9.18 2.27
C THR A 26 -4.18 9.61 2.51
N VAL A 27 -4.90 10.02 1.45
CA VAL A 27 -6.33 10.37 1.57
C VAL A 27 -7.16 9.14 1.95
N ALA A 28 -6.92 7.99 1.34
CA ALA A 28 -7.61 6.75 1.68
C ALA A 28 -7.33 6.29 3.13
N ALA A 29 -6.13 6.52 3.64
CA ALA A 29 -5.75 6.19 5.02
C ALA A 29 -6.49 7.03 6.08
N LEU A 30 -7.07 8.17 5.69
CA LEU A 30 -7.92 8.98 6.57
C LEU A 30 -9.38 8.51 6.60
N ALA A 31 -9.79 7.60 5.71
CA ALA A 31 -11.17 7.15 5.60
C ALA A 31 -11.71 6.42 6.85
N PRO A 32 -10.95 5.54 7.55
CA PRO A 32 -11.44 4.91 8.76
C PRO A 32 -11.30 5.87 9.95
N MET A 33 -12.31 6.73 10.17
CA MET A 33 -12.42 7.54 11.39
C MET A 33 -13.17 6.81 12.52
N ILE A 34 -13.90 5.74 12.20
CA ILE A 34 -14.59 4.91 13.18
C ILE A 34 -13.84 3.60 13.29
N ILE A 35 -13.18 3.41 14.43
CA ILE A 35 -12.37 2.23 14.72
C ILE A 35 -13.01 1.51 15.90
N PRO A 36 -13.23 0.17 15.85
CA PRO A 36 -13.79 -0.55 16.98
C PRO A 36 -12.87 -0.44 18.22
N GLY A 37 -13.45 -0.31 19.41
CA GLY A 37 -12.69 -0.19 20.66
C GLY A 37 -11.75 -1.37 20.92
N SER A 38 -12.05 -2.56 20.39
CA SER A 38 -11.18 -3.74 20.47
C SER A 38 -9.85 -3.56 19.73
N ALA A 39 -9.81 -2.77 18.65
CA ALA A 39 -8.56 -2.45 17.95
C ALA A 39 -7.62 -1.60 18.82
N LEU A 40 -8.21 -0.74 19.67
CA LEU A 40 -7.51 0.10 20.64
C LEU A 40 -7.19 -0.63 21.95
N GLY A 41 -7.67 -1.86 22.13
CA GLY A 41 -7.51 -2.62 23.37
C GLY A 41 -8.46 -2.22 24.50
N LEU A 42 -9.58 -1.57 24.19
CA LEU A 42 -10.61 -1.25 25.18
C LEU A 42 -11.34 -2.51 25.66
N ASN A 43 -11.96 -2.44 26.84
CA ASN A 43 -12.71 -3.53 27.48
C ASN A 43 -11.88 -4.82 27.70
N GLY A 44 -10.57 -4.68 27.93
CA GLY A 44 -9.66 -5.82 28.15
C GLY A 44 -9.26 -6.58 26.88
N ALA A 45 -9.63 -6.10 25.70
CA ALA A 45 -9.18 -6.69 24.44
C ALA A 45 -7.67 -6.47 24.22
N VAL A 46 -7.00 -7.40 23.55
CA VAL A 46 -5.61 -7.18 23.09
C VAL A 46 -5.63 -6.22 21.92
N ALA A 47 -5.02 -5.04 22.10
CA ALA A 47 -4.87 -4.02 21.07
C ALA A 47 -4.22 -4.60 19.81
N ALA A 48 -4.65 -4.13 18.64
CA ALA A 48 -4.15 -4.64 17.35
C ALA A 48 -2.63 -4.48 17.21
N SER A 49 -2.06 -3.41 17.76
CA SER A 49 -0.61 -3.14 17.79
C SER A 49 0.19 -4.21 18.56
N ASN A 50 -0.43 -4.85 19.55
CA ASN A 50 0.23 -5.81 20.43
C ASN A 50 0.10 -7.26 19.95
N ARG A 51 -0.54 -7.47 18.79
CA ARG A 51 -0.68 -8.82 18.19
C ARG A 51 0.46 -9.17 17.24
N LEU A 52 1.28 -8.20 16.84
CA LEU A 52 2.40 -8.42 15.92
C LEU A 52 3.55 -9.13 16.64
N THR A 53 3.65 -10.44 16.45
CA THR A 53 4.70 -11.25 17.08
C THR A 53 6.02 -11.17 16.31
N MET A 54 5.97 -10.98 14.99
CA MET A 54 7.14 -10.86 14.12
C MET A 54 6.86 -9.93 12.94
N GLY A 55 7.91 -9.23 12.48
CA GLY A 55 7.87 -8.34 11.33
C GLY A 55 9.11 -8.54 10.47
N LEU A 56 8.93 -8.57 9.15
CA LEU A 56 9.97 -8.86 8.17
C LEU A 56 10.05 -7.71 7.16
N ILE A 57 11.22 -7.10 7.03
CA ILE A 57 11.47 -6.02 6.07
C ILE A 57 12.55 -6.52 5.09
N GLY A 58 12.24 -6.48 3.80
CA GLY A 58 13.14 -7.01 2.76
C GLY A 58 12.81 -8.45 2.31
N CYS A 59 11.53 -8.80 2.19
CA CYS A 59 11.07 -10.10 1.66
C CYS A 59 11.15 -10.19 0.11
N GLY A 60 12.20 -9.65 -0.49
CA GLY A 60 12.51 -9.84 -1.92
C GLY A 60 13.22 -11.17 -2.17
N GLY A 61 13.77 -11.40 -3.36
CA GLY A 61 14.36 -12.70 -3.72
C GLY A 61 15.42 -13.25 -2.75
N HIS A 62 16.23 -12.38 -2.13
CA HIS A 62 17.19 -12.80 -1.09
C HIS A 62 16.53 -13.05 0.28
N GLY A 63 15.45 -12.32 0.57
CA GLY A 63 14.63 -12.53 1.76
C GLY A 63 13.94 -13.89 1.71
N THR A 64 13.14 -14.13 0.67
CA THR A 64 12.38 -15.39 0.51
C THR A 64 13.25 -16.58 0.14
N GLY A 65 14.34 -16.40 -0.62
CA GLY A 65 15.14 -17.52 -1.12
C GLY A 65 16.29 -17.98 -0.21
N TRP A 66 16.61 -17.24 0.85
CA TRP A 66 17.78 -17.55 1.70
C TRP A 66 17.54 -17.32 3.19
N ASN A 67 16.94 -16.18 3.54
CA ASN A 67 16.87 -15.72 4.93
C ASN A 67 15.61 -16.21 5.64
N LEU A 68 14.45 -16.13 4.99
CA LEU A 68 13.16 -16.45 5.61
C LEU A 68 13.03 -17.94 5.96
N ASP A 69 13.46 -18.84 5.06
CA ASP A 69 13.38 -20.28 5.31
C ASP A 69 14.21 -20.71 6.53
N ARG A 70 15.35 -20.04 6.77
CA ARG A 70 16.24 -20.36 7.89
C ARG A 70 15.81 -19.79 9.24
N MET A 71 14.89 -18.82 9.28
CA MET A 71 14.41 -18.24 10.53
C MET A 71 13.36 -19.11 11.22
N PHE A 72 12.72 -20.04 10.49
CA PHE A 72 11.60 -20.86 10.98
C PHE A 72 11.84 -22.36 10.87
N SER A 73 13.07 -22.76 10.49
CA SER A 73 13.54 -24.15 10.50
C SER A 73 14.26 -24.46 11.81
#